data_AF-A0A2E7WZV5-F1
#
_entry.id   AF-A0A2E7WZV5-F1
#
_cell.length_a   1.000
_cell.length_b   1.000
_cell.length_c   1.000
_cell.angle_alpha   90.00
_cell.angle_beta   90.00
_cell.angle_gamma   90.00
#
_symmetry.space_group_name_H-M   'P 1'
#
loop_
_entity.id
_entity.type
_entity.pdbx_description
1 polymer ?
#
loop_
_entity_poly.entity_id
_entity_poly.type
_entity_poly.pdbx_seq_one_letter_code
_entity_poly.pdbx_strand_id
1 'polypeptide(L)' 'MIIQNKDFPTVSKVFLTAIQERFPQKDFDTSTSLRELDFYYGQRAVIKFLEAVFQEQNENIL' A
#
# COMPACT_ATOMS: atom_id res chain seq x y z
N MET A 1 15.54 -5.45 8.30
CA MET A 1 14.97 -4.88 9.54
C MET A 1 13.52 -5.32 9.59
N ILE A 2 13.19 -6.29 10.44
CA ILE A 2 11.81 -6.74 10.62
C ILE A 2 11.20 -5.78 11.63
N ILE A 3 10.32 -4.89 11.18
CA ILE A 3 9.56 -4.02 12.08
C ILE A 3 8.65 -4.96 12.87
N GLN A 4 8.85 -5.08 14.17
CA GLN A 4 7.92 -5.78 15.05
C GLN A 4 6.58 -5.04 14.94
N ASN A 5 5.56 -5.68 14.39
CA ASN A 5 4.32 -5.04 13.93
C ASN A 5 3.38 -4.56 15.07
N LYS A 6 3.86 -4.54 16.31
CA LYS A 6 3.09 -4.12 17.51
C LYS A 6 2.95 -2.60 17.64
N ASP A 7 3.81 -1.83 17.00
CA ASP A 7 3.81 -0.36 17.12
C ASP A 7 3.11 0.36 15.95
N PHE A 8 2.74 -0.36 14.88
CA PHE A 8 2.08 0.26 13.73
C PHE A 8 0.58 0.48 14.02
N PRO A 9 0.01 1.66 13.74
CA PRO A 9 -1.41 1.91 13.97
C PRO A 9 -2.32 0.89 13.27
N THR A 10 -3.48 0.60 13.85
CA THR A 10 -4.47 -0.27 13.21
C THR A 10 -4.88 0.32 11.86
N VAL A 11 -4.69 -0.45 10.80
CA VAL A 11 -5.16 -0.10 9.46
C VAL A 11 -6.63 -0.50 9.40
N SER A 12 -7.53 0.45 9.16
CA SER A 12 -8.94 0.12 8.98
C SER A 12 -9.21 -0.28 7.52
N LYS A 13 -10.13 -1.23 7.32
CA LYS A 13 -10.55 -1.65 5.97
C LYS A 13 -11.08 -0.47 5.15
N VAL A 14 -11.87 0.42 5.77
CA VAL A 14 -12.44 1.60 5.12
C VAL A 14 -11.34 2.55 4.63
N PHE A 15 -10.31 2.79 5.46
CA PHE A 15 -9.17 3.61 5.07
C PHE A 15 -8.38 2.98 3.92
N LEU A 16 -8.10 1.67 4.01
CA LEU A 16 -7.37 0.96 2.97
C LEU A 16 -8.12 0.98 1.63
N THR A 17 -9.44 0.80 1.64
CA THR A 17 -10.27 0.91 0.42
C THR A 17 -10.23 2.33 -0.15
N ALA A 18 -10.43 3.36 0.68
CA ALA A 18 -10.42 4.74 0.23
C ALA A 18 -9.07 5.16 -0.40
N ILE A 19 -7.94 4.70 0.15
CA ILE A 19 -6.63 5.04 -0.40
C ILE A 19 -6.34 4.29 -1.71
N GLN A 20 -6.80 3.03 -1.83
CA GLN A 20 -6.69 2.26 -3.08
C GLN A 20 -7.50 2.90 -4.21
N GLU A 21 -8.70 3.39 -3.93
CA GLU A 21 -9.54 4.12 -4.89
C GLU A 21 -8.94 5.47 -5.28
N ARG A 22 -8.34 6.18 -4.30
CA ARG A 22 -7.70 7.48 -4.56
C ARG A 22 -6.44 7.38 -5.41
N PHE A 23 -5.71 6.28 -5.28
CA PHE A 23 -4.44 6.02 -5.98
C PHE A 23 -4.51 4.67 -6.72
N PRO A 24 -5.31 4.59 -7.79
CA PRO A 24 -5.53 3.35 -8.50
C PRO A 24 -4.23 2.85 -9.15
N GLN A 25 -4.18 1.55 -9.42
CA GLN A 25 -3.13 1.01 -10.27
C GLN A 25 -3.25 1.62 -11.66
N LYS A 26 -2.09 1.99 -12.23
CA LYS A 26 -1.99 2.62 -13.54
C LYS A 26 -1.03 1.83 -14.40
N ASP A 27 -1.43 1.59 -15.64
CA ASP A 27 -0.54 1.07 -16.67
C ASP A 27 0.18 2.24 -17.35
N PHE A 28 1.43 2.00 -17.74
CA PHE A 28 2.29 3.00 -18.36
C PHE A 28 2.71 2.56 -19.75
N ASP A 29 2.80 3.52 -20.65
CA ASP A 29 3.36 3.30 -21.97
C ASP A 29 4.88 3.53 -21.98
N THR A 30 5.49 3.30 -23.13
CA THR A 30 6.94 3.47 -23.34
C THR A 30 7.41 4.92 -23.34
N SER A 31 6.49 5.88 -23.34
CA SER A 31 6.80 7.32 -23.31
C SER A 31 6.82 7.90 -21.91
N THR A 32 6.29 7.17 -20.93
CA THR A 32 6.26 7.60 -19.53
C THR A 32 7.68 7.77 -19.00
N SER A 33 7.96 8.91 -18.39
CA SER A 33 9.29 9.19 -17.87
C SER A 33 9.61 8.32 -16.65
N LEU A 34 10.90 8.01 -16.45
CA LEU A 34 11.34 7.25 -15.25
C LEU A 34 10.89 7.93 -13.95
N ARG A 35 10.93 9.27 -13.89
CA ARG A 35 10.49 10.03 -12.71
C ARG A 35 8.99 9.84 -12.42
N GLU A 36 8.15 9.77 -13.44
CA GLU A 36 6.73 9.49 -13.26
C GLU A 36 6.51 8.05 -12.80
N LEU A 37 7.21 7.09 -13.42
CA LEU A 37 7.17 5.69 -13.00
C LEU A 37 7.54 5.55 -11.52
N ASP A 38 8.65 6.14 -11.09
CA ASP A 38 9.10 6.12 -9.69
C ASP A 38 8.04 6.69 -8.74
N PHE A 39 7.41 7.80 -9.13
CA PHE A 39 6.36 8.43 -8.33
C PHE A 39 5.17 7.50 -8.12
N TYR A 40 4.63 6.90 -9.20
CA TYR A 40 3.48 6.01 -9.10
C TYR A 40 3.83 4.67 -8.44
N TYR A 41 4.99 4.09 -8.74
CA TYR A 41 5.45 2.87 -8.07
C TYR A 41 5.67 3.09 -6.57
N GLY A 42 6.18 4.26 -6.17
CA GLY A 42 6.28 4.65 -4.77
C GLY A 42 4.92 4.64 -4.06
N GLN A 43 3.88 5.22 -4.68
CA GLN A 43 2.53 5.16 -4.13
C GLN A 43 2.03 3.72 -3.98
N ARG A 44 2.26 2.87 -4.99
CA ARG A 44 1.83 1.47 -4.96
C ARG A 44 2.57 0.66 -3.89
N ALA A 45 3.86 0.93 -3.67
CA ALA A 45 4.64 0.28 -2.62
C ALA A 45 4.08 0.58 -1.22
N VAL A 46 3.71 1.84 -0.95
CA VAL A 46 3.09 2.23 0.33
C VAL A 46 1.74 1.54 0.53
N ILE A 47 0.89 1.51 -0.51
CA ILE A 47 -0.42 0.84 -0.44
C ILE A 47 -0.26 -0.65 -0.17
N LYS A 48 0.71 -1.32 -0.83
CA LYS A 48 0.99 -2.74 -0.60
C LYS A 48 1.54 -3.03 0.79
N PHE A 49 2.34 -2.13 1.34
CA PHE A 49 2.77 -2.21 2.73
C PHE A 49 1.57 -2.13 3.70
N LEU A 50 0.67 -1.15 3.51
CA LEU A 50 -0.53 -1.02 4.35
C LEU A 50 -1.47 -2.22 4.24
N GLU A 51 -1.59 -2.80 3.05
CA GLU A 51 -2.35 -4.03 2.81
C GLU A 51 -1.74 -5.21 3.59
N ALA A 52 -0.42 -5.39 3.56
CA ALA A 52 0.26 -6.44 4.32
C ALA A 52 0.08 -6.26 5.83
N VAL A 53 0.22 -5.04 6.34
CA VAL A 53 -0.03 -4.73 7.75
C VAL A 53 -1.48 -5.03 8.12
N PHE A 54 -2.44 -4.65 7.29
CA PHE A 54 -3.85 -4.98 7.51
C PHE A 54 -4.07 -6.49 7.59
N GLN A 55 -3.49 -7.27 6.68
CA GLN A 55 -3.62 -8.73 6.73
C GLN A 55 -3.03 -9.30 8.03
N GLU A 56 -1.80 -8.92 8.40
CA GLU A 56 -1.16 -9.42 9.63
C GLU A 56 -1.95 -9.07 10.90
N GLN A 57 -2.54 -7.87 10.95
CA GLN A 57 -3.41 -7.44 12.07
C GLN A 57 -4.70 -8.28 12.18
N ASN A 58 -5.18 -8.88 11.09
CA ASN A 58 -6.41 -9.67 11.04
C ASN A 58 -6.17 -11.19 10.99
N GLU A 59 -4.98 -11.66 10.61
CA GLU A 59 -4.61 -13.09 10.56
C GLU A 59 -4.60 -13.76 11.94
N ASN A 60 -4.58 -12.99 13.03
CA ASN A 60 -4.65 -13.49 14.42
C ASN A 60 -6.07 -13.45 15.04
N ILE A 61 -7.12 -13.27 14.23
CA ILE A 61 -8.52 -13.39 14.67
C ILE A 61 -8.99 -14.84 14.40
N LEU A 62 -8.52 -15.79 15.22
CA LEU A 62 -9.04 -17.17 15.29
C LEU A 62 -9.25 -17.58 16.74
#